data_AF-A0A662VLY5-F1
#
_entry.id   AF-A0A662VLY5-F1
#
_cell.length_a   1.000
_cell.length_b   1.000
_cell.length_c   1.000
_cell.angle_alpha   90.00
_cell.angle_beta   90.00
_cell.angle_gamma   90.00
#
_symmetry.space_group_name_H-M   'P 1'
#
loop_
_entity.id
_entity.type
_entity.pdbx_description
1 polymer ?
#
loop_
_entity_poly.entity_id
_entity_poly.type
_entity_poly.pdbx_seq_one_letter_code
_entity_poly.pdbx_strand_id
1 'polypeptide(L)'
;MKLMDEKGFAEIVSVLLIAAIAVAMSASMIQLTQSISEEIAESISEYSAAVSVTSDGIKIVNPTITPIELSRIKLIVDSQPAEIRDANNNGIWEPSESITLKIEDRNGDGIIPITLLVDGKEVFYTVYAKPIVLYSDERFPSIDLNVSASQGKLRLEIGSQDDSVVSTYKVQLGDLHNKLTPWRIKGLIDPKDIDDLVEELKQFRESGEKGDLMRKYSKLHDVVEIPASVLADKAYVIVYVKDITGKTSSKIVELYKYYP
;
A
#
# COMPACT_ATOMS: atom_id res chain seq x y z
N MET A 1 -37.13 24.57 -57.93
CA MET A 1 -36.06 25.20 -57.12
C MET A 1 -36.30 24.80 -55.67
N LYS A 2 -35.37 23.97 -55.16
CA LYS A 2 -35.11 23.47 -53.80
C LYS A 2 -36.09 23.81 -52.65
N LEU A 3 -36.82 22.80 -52.19
CA LEU A 3 -37.38 22.66 -50.84
C LEU A 3 -36.80 21.41 -50.12
N MET A 4 -35.79 20.76 -50.70
CA MET A 4 -35.11 19.58 -50.16
C MET A 4 -33.80 19.89 -49.41
N ASP A 5 -33.41 21.15 -49.25
CA ASP A 5 -32.09 21.52 -48.69
C ASP A 5 -32.11 21.82 -47.17
N GLU A 6 -33.25 22.22 -46.59
CA GLU A 6 -33.27 22.67 -45.19
C GLU A 6 -33.46 21.52 -44.19
N LYS A 7 -34.26 20.50 -44.51
CA LYS A 7 -34.47 19.34 -43.63
C LYS A 7 -33.24 18.44 -43.54
N GLY A 8 -32.58 18.17 -44.66
CA GLY A 8 -31.34 17.39 -44.68
C GLY A 8 -30.19 18.11 -43.99
N PHE A 9 -30.11 19.44 -44.14
CA PHE A 9 -29.12 20.26 -43.44
C PHE A 9 -29.39 20.31 -41.92
N ALA A 10 -30.66 20.46 -41.51
CA ALA A 10 -31.04 20.43 -40.09
C ALA A 10 -30.77 19.07 -39.43
N GLU A 11 -30.98 17.96 -40.12
CA GLU A 11 -30.64 16.61 -39.62
C GLU A 11 -29.13 16.42 -39.47
N ILE A 12 -28.33 16.85 -40.45
CA ILE A 12 -26.86 16.78 -40.38
C ILE A 12 -26.32 17.65 -39.23
N VAL A 13 -26.83 18.87 -39.09
CA VAL A 13 -26.45 19.78 -38.01
C VAL A 13 -26.85 19.19 -36.65
N SER A 14 -28.01 18.55 -36.54
CA SER A 14 -28.47 17.92 -35.30
C SER A 14 -27.60 16.72 -34.90
N VAL A 15 -27.23 15.87 -35.86
CA VAL A 15 -26.33 14.74 -35.62
C VAL A 15 -24.94 15.21 -35.21
N LEU A 16 -24.41 16.27 -35.85
CA LEU A 16 -23.13 16.87 -35.50
C LEU A 16 -23.16 17.51 -34.10
N LEU A 17 -24.27 18.17 -33.74
CA LEU A 17 -24.48 18.72 -32.39
C LEU A 17 -24.53 17.62 -31.33
N ILE A 18 -25.29 16.54 -31.57
CA ILE A 18 -25.37 15.41 -30.65
C ILE A 18 -24.00 14.73 -30.50
N ALA A 19 -23.27 14.54 -31.61
CA ALA A 19 -21.92 13.98 -31.58
C ALA A 19 -20.93 14.88 -30.82
N ALA A 20 -20.98 16.19 -31.04
CA ALA A 20 -20.14 17.15 -30.33
C ALA A 20 -20.45 17.18 -28.82
N ILE A 21 -21.74 17.12 -28.44
CA ILE A 21 -22.16 17.03 -27.04
C ILE A 21 -21.66 15.71 -26.43
N ALA A 22 -21.80 14.59 -27.13
CA ALA A 22 -21.33 13.28 -26.65
C ALA A 22 -19.81 13.28 -26.45
N VAL A 23 -19.03 13.82 -27.40
CA VAL A 23 -17.57 13.94 -27.27
C VAL A 23 -17.18 14.87 -26.13
N ALA A 24 -17.86 16.01 -25.97
CA ALA A 24 -17.61 16.93 -24.86
C ALA A 24 -17.93 16.30 -23.50
N MET A 25 -19.07 15.60 -23.38
CA MET A 25 -19.44 14.86 -22.17
C MET A 25 -18.45 13.73 -21.86
N SER A 26 -17.94 13.05 -22.90
CA SER A 26 -16.92 12.00 -22.75
C SER A 26 -15.62 12.60 -22.20
N ALA A 27 -15.17 13.74 -22.75
CA ALA A 27 -13.99 14.45 -22.26
C ALA A 27 -14.17 14.93 -20.81
N SER A 28 -15.34 15.48 -20.46
CA SER A 28 -15.65 15.87 -19.09
C SER A 28 -15.70 14.68 -18.13
N MET A 29 -16.26 13.54 -18.54
CA MET A 29 -16.24 12.30 -17.75
C MET A 29 -14.82 11.75 -17.57
N ILE A 30 -14.00 11.77 -18.62
CA ILE A 30 -12.59 11.37 -18.54
C ILE A 30 -11.85 12.27 -17.55
N GLN A 31 -12.07 13.58 -17.62
CA GLN A 31 -11.44 14.56 -16.74
C GLN A 31 -11.91 14.42 -15.28
N LEU A 32 -13.20 14.15 -15.06
CA LEU A 32 -13.77 13.87 -13.74
C LEU A 32 -13.24 12.55 -13.16
N THR A 33 -13.09 11.52 -14.01
CA THR A 33 -12.50 10.24 -13.61
C THR A 33 -11.02 10.43 -13.27
N GLN A 34 -10.28 11.19 -14.07
CA GLN A 34 -8.89 11.53 -13.80
C GLN A 34 -8.74 12.32 -12.50
N SER A 35 -9.58 13.33 -12.25
CA SER A 35 -9.52 14.10 -11.01
C SER A 35 -9.88 13.25 -9.79
N ILE A 36 -10.87 12.36 -9.90
CA ILE A 36 -11.21 11.41 -8.84
C ILE A 36 -10.07 10.40 -8.62
N SER A 37 -9.46 9.89 -9.69
CA SER A 37 -8.30 8.97 -9.59
C SER A 37 -7.04 9.67 -9.10
N GLU A 38 -6.88 10.97 -9.32
CA GLU A 38 -5.81 11.79 -8.75
C GLU A 38 -6.09 12.08 -7.27
N GLU A 39 -7.31 12.43 -6.89
CA GLU A 39 -7.71 12.65 -5.49
C GLU A 39 -7.61 11.35 -4.66
N ILE A 40 -8.01 10.21 -5.24
CA ILE A 40 -7.81 8.86 -4.67
C ILE A 40 -6.32 8.50 -4.57
N ALA A 41 -5.51 8.90 -5.55
CA ALA A 41 -4.07 8.68 -5.52
C ALA A 41 -3.32 9.74 -4.70
N GLU A 42 -3.93 10.85 -4.30
CA GLU A 42 -3.31 11.83 -3.41
C GLU A 42 -3.63 11.51 -1.93
N SER A 43 -4.71 10.79 -1.65
CA SER A 43 -5.02 10.25 -0.32
C SER A 43 -4.18 9.03 0.09
N ILE A 44 -3.05 8.75 -0.59
CA ILE A 44 -2.16 7.58 -0.42
C ILE A 44 -1.76 7.27 1.05
N SER A 45 -1.82 8.23 1.98
CA SER A 45 -1.63 7.92 3.41
C SER A 45 -2.73 7.02 3.99
N GLU A 46 -3.95 7.05 3.45
CA GLU A 46 -5.13 6.32 3.97
C GLU A 46 -5.19 4.85 3.52
N TYR A 47 -4.59 4.49 2.37
CA TYR A 47 -4.66 3.11 1.85
C TYR A 47 -3.75 2.12 2.56
N SER A 48 -2.72 2.58 3.24
CA SER A 48 -1.89 1.69 4.05
C SER A 48 -2.61 1.15 5.30
N ALA A 49 -3.71 1.79 5.71
CA ALA A 49 -4.59 1.33 6.79
C ALA A 49 -5.60 0.26 6.36
N ALA A 50 -5.80 0.09 5.05
CA ALA A 50 -6.75 -0.84 4.47
C ALA A 50 -6.29 -2.29 4.51
N VAL A 51 -4.99 -2.55 4.46
CA VAL A 51 -4.46 -3.89 4.21
C VAL A 51 -3.82 -4.48 5.47
N SER A 52 -4.37 -5.61 5.93
CA SER A 52 -3.80 -6.46 6.96
C SER A 52 -3.33 -7.76 6.32
N VAL A 53 -2.07 -8.11 6.55
CA VAL A 53 -1.47 -9.34 6.04
C VAL A 53 -1.05 -10.21 7.22
N THR A 54 -1.61 -11.41 7.30
CA THR A 54 -1.31 -12.42 8.33
C THR A 54 -0.92 -13.73 7.66
N SER A 55 -0.51 -14.74 8.46
CA SER A 55 -0.32 -16.10 7.94
C SER A 55 -1.57 -16.71 7.32
N ASP A 56 -2.75 -16.24 7.75
CA ASP A 56 -4.03 -16.83 7.38
C ASP A 56 -4.62 -16.19 6.13
N GLY A 57 -4.07 -15.05 5.71
CA GLY A 57 -4.52 -14.35 4.53
C GLY A 57 -4.19 -12.86 4.48
N ILE A 58 -4.65 -12.25 3.40
CA ILE A 58 -4.67 -10.83 3.16
C ILE A 58 -6.11 -10.36 3.39
N LYS A 59 -6.30 -9.35 4.21
CA LYS A 59 -7.56 -8.64 4.38
C LYS A 59 -7.37 -7.20 3.90
N ILE A 60 -8.21 -6.77 2.96
CA ILE A 60 -8.18 -5.42 2.38
C ILE A 60 -9.54 -4.78 2.66
N VAL A 61 -9.57 -3.61 3.28
CA VAL A 61 -10.79 -2.86 3.62
C VAL A 61 -10.84 -1.59 2.80
N ASN A 62 -11.98 -1.22 2.21
CA ASN A 62 -12.05 0.04 1.46
C ASN A 62 -11.83 1.21 2.42
N PRO A 63 -10.72 1.96 2.30
CA PRO A 63 -10.42 3.04 3.23
C PRO A 63 -11.18 4.33 2.87
N THR A 64 -11.79 4.40 1.68
CA THR A 64 -12.49 5.59 1.25
C THR A 64 -13.93 5.62 1.77
N ILE A 65 -14.51 6.81 1.76
CA ILE A 65 -15.94 7.02 2.00
C ILE A 65 -16.80 6.75 0.76
N THR A 66 -16.18 6.43 -0.38
CA THR A 66 -16.84 6.24 -1.68
C THR A 66 -16.74 4.80 -2.15
N PRO A 67 -17.84 4.19 -2.64
CA PRO A 67 -17.76 2.87 -3.25
C PRO A 67 -16.84 2.87 -4.49
N ILE A 68 -16.09 1.78 -4.70
CA ILE A 68 -15.19 1.60 -5.84
C ILE A 68 -15.63 0.37 -6.63
N GLU A 69 -15.78 0.48 -7.95
CA GLU A 69 -16.06 -0.70 -8.78
C GLU A 69 -14.89 -1.68 -8.74
N LEU A 70 -15.16 -2.98 -8.54
CA LEU A 70 -14.12 -4.01 -8.50
C LEU A 70 -13.31 -4.10 -9.81
N SER A 71 -13.92 -3.74 -10.95
CA SER A 71 -13.27 -3.67 -12.26
C SER A 71 -12.07 -2.73 -12.31
N ARG A 72 -12.04 -1.72 -11.43
CA ARG A 72 -10.99 -0.70 -11.32
C ARG A 72 -9.84 -1.16 -10.42
N ILE A 73 -10.01 -2.27 -9.71
CA ILE A 73 -9.07 -2.76 -8.72
C ILE A 73 -8.36 -3.98 -9.29
N LYS A 74 -7.04 -4.03 -9.10
CA LYS A 74 -6.24 -5.21 -9.41
C LYS A 74 -5.33 -5.51 -8.24
N LEU A 75 -5.52 -6.68 -7.64
CA LEU A 75 -4.59 -7.21 -6.65
C LEU A 75 -3.62 -8.17 -7.34
N ILE A 76 -2.34 -7.97 -7.08
CA ILE A 76 -1.26 -8.85 -7.53
C ILE A 76 -0.67 -9.49 -6.28
N VAL A 77 -0.67 -10.81 -6.22
CA VAL A 77 -0.10 -11.61 -5.14
C VAL A 77 0.90 -12.56 -5.78
N ASP A 78 2.14 -12.54 -5.30
CA ASP A 78 3.21 -13.37 -5.83
C ASP A 78 3.38 -13.22 -7.36
N SER A 79 3.44 -11.96 -7.80
CA SER A 79 3.54 -11.56 -9.22
C SER A 79 2.39 -12.01 -10.14
N GLN A 80 1.32 -12.59 -9.59
CA GLN A 80 0.15 -13.02 -10.36
C GLN A 80 -1.12 -12.27 -9.94
N PRO A 81 -2.03 -11.94 -10.88
CA PRO A 81 -3.34 -11.39 -10.51
C PRO A 81 -4.11 -12.36 -9.61
N ALA A 82 -4.61 -11.84 -8.49
CA ALA A 82 -5.54 -12.55 -7.62
C ALA A 82 -6.98 -12.21 -8.00
N GLU A 83 -7.85 -13.21 -7.98
CA GLU A 83 -9.29 -12.97 -8.15
C GLU A 83 -9.85 -12.26 -6.91
N ILE A 84 -10.56 -11.16 -7.12
CA ILE A 84 -11.20 -10.41 -6.04
C ILE A 84 -12.71 -10.66 -6.11
N ARG A 85 -13.31 -10.93 -4.96
CA ARG A 85 -14.76 -10.99 -4.77
C ARG A 85 -15.13 -10.15 -3.56
N ASP A 86 -16.15 -9.32 -3.73
CA ASP A 86 -16.87 -8.61 -2.68
C ASP A 86 -17.77 -9.58 -1.91
N ALA A 87 -18.15 -9.21 -0.70
CA ALA A 87 -18.89 -10.07 0.22
C ALA A 87 -20.31 -10.37 -0.28
N ASN A 88 -20.90 -9.44 -1.05
CA ASN A 88 -22.27 -9.54 -1.56
C ASN A 88 -22.36 -9.83 -3.08
N ASN A 89 -21.22 -9.97 -3.78
CA ASN A 89 -21.13 -10.24 -5.23
C ASN A 89 -21.86 -9.22 -6.12
N ASN A 90 -21.94 -7.95 -5.73
CA ASN A 90 -22.54 -6.88 -6.52
C ASN A 90 -21.53 -6.18 -7.45
N GLY A 91 -20.23 -6.48 -7.33
CA GLY A 91 -19.17 -5.90 -8.16
C GLY A 91 -18.67 -4.54 -7.67
N ILE A 92 -19.08 -4.10 -6.48
CA ILE A 92 -18.79 -2.80 -5.90
C ILE A 92 -18.17 -3.02 -4.52
N TRP A 93 -16.96 -2.50 -4.33
CA TRP A 93 -16.28 -2.48 -3.05
C TRP A 93 -16.78 -1.33 -2.20
N GLU A 94 -17.66 -1.62 -1.25
CA GLU A 94 -18.28 -0.61 -0.39
C GLU A 94 -17.31 -0.10 0.69
N PRO A 95 -17.49 1.13 1.20
CA PRO A 95 -16.74 1.64 2.35
C PRO A 95 -16.79 0.66 3.53
N SER A 96 -15.65 0.37 4.16
CA SER A 96 -15.51 -0.61 5.25
C SER A 96 -15.77 -2.08 4.89
N GLU A 97 -16.11 -2.40 3.64
CA GLU A 97 -16.21 -3.78 3.19
C GLU A 97 -14.82 -4.42 3.12
N SER A 98 -14.70 -5.64 3.63
CA SER A 98 -13.44 -6.37 3.62
C SER A 98 -13.39 -7.46 2.54
N ILE A 99 -12.40 -7.36 1.66
CA ILE A 99 -11.97 -8.43 0.77
C ILE A 99 -10.97 -9.28 1.53
N THR A 100 -11.17 -10.61 1.58
CA THR A 100 -10.26 -11.54 2.25
C THR A 100 -9.77 -12.60 1.27
N LEU A 101 -8.47 -12.82 1.23
CA LEU A 101 -7.80 -13.71 0.31
C LEU A 101 -6.79 -14.57 1.06
N LYS A 102 -6.61 -15.82 0.65
CA LYS A 102 -5.52 -16.65 1.18
C LYS A 102 -4.20 -16.26 0.54
N ILE A 103 -3.14 -16.32 1.33
CA ILE A 103 -1.78 -16.18 0.81
C ILE A 103 -1.35 -17.55 0.28
N GLU A 104 -1.02 -17.60 -1.00
CA GLU A 104 -0.46 -18.77 -1.64
C GLU A 104 0.99 -18.46 -2.02
N ASP A 105 1.91 -19.25 -1.49
CA ASP A 105 3.32 -19.26 -1.88
C ASP A 105 3.45 -20.13 -3.14
N ARG A 106 3.32 -19.54 -4.33
CA ARG A 106 3.25 -20.31 -5.58
C ARG A 106 4.64 -20.72 -6.05
N ASN A 107 5.62 -19.88 -5.79
CA ASN A 107 7.02 -20.11 -6.16
C ASN A 107 7.77 -20.94 -5.10
N GLY A 108 7.24 -21.05 -3.87
CA GLY A 108 7.81 -21.84 -2.79
C GLY A 108 9.05 -21.19 -2.14
N ASP A 109 9.26 -19.90 -2.39
CA ASP A 109 10.41 -19.14 -1.91
C ASP A 109 10.16 -18.50 -0.53
N GLY A 110 8.90 -18.43 -0.11
CA GLY A 110 8.48 -17.82 1.14
C GLY A 110 8.52 -16.29 1.16
N ILE A 111 8.75 -15.61 0.03
CA ILE A 111 8.74 -14.15 -0.09
C ILE A 111 7.63 -13.73 -1.06
N ILE A 112 6.54 -13.22 -0.51
CA ILE A 112 5.31 -12.99 -1.26
C ILE A 112 5.05 -11.49 -1.37
N PRO A 113 5.37 -10.86 -2.52
CA PRO A 113 5.02 -9.47 -2.79
C PRO A 113 3.51 -9.34 -3.00
N ILE A 114 2.93 -8.29 -2.43
CA ILE A 114 1.50 -7.99 -2.51
C ILE A 114 1.35 -6.54 -2.95
N THR A 115 0.72 -6.33 -4.10
CA THR A 115 0.49 -5.02 -4.70
C THR A 115 -0.99 -4.82 -4.96
N LEU A 116 -1.57 -3.72 -4.44
CA LEU A 116 -2.91 -3.26 -4.80
C LEU A 116 -2.80 -2.11 -5.78
N LEU A 117 -3.46 -2.26 -6.92
CA LEU A 117 -3.60 -1.23 -7.94
C LEU A 117 -5.05 -0.75 -7.99
N VAL A 118 -5.25 0.56 -8.12
CA VAL A 118 -6.54 1.19 -8.43
C VAL A 118 -6.36 2.03 -9.69
N ASP A 119 -7.17 1.80 -10.71
CA ASP A 119 -7.05 2.40 -12.04
C ASP A 119 -5.63 2.24 -12.65
N GLY A 120 -4.98 1.13 -12.34
CA GLY A 120 -3.61 0.83 -12.78
C GLY A 120 -2.50 1.56 -12.02
N LYS A 121 -2.81 2.40 -11.03
CA LYS A 121 -1.83 3.05 -10.15
C LYS A 121 -1.62 2.22 -8.89
N GLU A 122 -0.37 2.04 -8.47
CA GLU A 122 -0.04 1.40 -7.20
C GLU A 122 -0.45 2.29 -6.03
N VAL A 123 -1.37 1.78 -5.22
CA VAL A 123 -1.85 2.46 -4.00
C VAL A 123 -1.38 1.77 -2.73
N PHE A 124 -0.90 0.53 -2.83
CA PHE A 124 -0.34 -0.21 -1.70
C PHE A 124 0.66 -1.27 -2.16
N TYR A 125 1.77 -1.36 -1.43
CA TYR A 125 2.78 -2.40 -1.60
C TYR A 125 3.30 -2.91 -0.26
N THR A 126 3.30 -4.23 -0.08
CA THR A 126 3.95 -4.89 1.04
C THR A 126 4.55 -6.23 0.64
N VAL A 127 5.38 -6.79 1.53
CA VAL A 127 5.99 -8.09 1.34
C VAL A 127 5.64 -8.95 2.55
N TYR A 128 4.97 -10.07 2.29
CA TYR A 128 4.84 -11.11 3.29
C TYR A 128 6.01 -12.07 3.19
N ALA A 129 6.84 -12.09 4.22
CA ALA A 129 7.83 -13.13 4.40
C ALA A 129 7.25 -14.24 5.29
N LYS A 130 7.20 -15.47 4.76
CA LYS A 130 7.02 -16.67 5.56
C LYS A 130 8.28 -16.83 6.43
N PRO A 131 8.15 -16.93 7.76
CA PRO A 131 9.29 -17.04 8.65
C PRO A 131 10.25 -18.16 8.23
N ILE A 132 11.50 -17.80 7.95
CA ILE A 132 12.58 -18.75 7.69
C ILE A 132 13.54 -18.80 8.87
N VAL A 133 14.09 -19.97 9.16
CA VAL A 133 15.15 -20.11 10.17
C VAL A 133 16.49 -19.83 9.51
N LEU A 134 17.22 -18.85 10.04
CA LEU A 134 18.60 -18.52 9.69
C LEU A 134 19.42 -18.57 10.97
N TYR A 135 20.32 -19.55 11.10
CA TYR A 135 21.07 -19.74 12.35
C TYR A 135 22.05 -18.61 12.66
N SER A 136 22.52 -17.92 11.63
CA SER A 136 23.39 -16.74 11.74
C SER A 136 22.65 -15.43 11.99
N ASP A 137 21.31 -15.46 12.05
CA ASP A 137 20.47 -14.35 12.48
C ASP A 137 20.23 -14.45 14.00
N GLU A 138 21.04 -13.72 14.78
CA GLU A 138 21.04 -13.72 16.24
C GLU A 138 20.22 -12.57 16.82
N ARG A 139 20.13 -11.44 16.11
CA ARG A 139 19.58 -10.19 16.66
C ARG A 139 18.15 -9.97 16.21
N PHE A 140 17.51 -8.98 16.82
CA PHE A 140 16.27 -8.42 16.31
C PHE A 140 16.62 -7.14 15.57
N PRO A 141 15.81 -6.71 14.58
CA PRO A 141 16.03 -5.44 13.88
C PRO A 141 16.21 -4.28 14.87
N SER A 142 17.32 -3.56 14.76
CA SER A 142 17.51 -2.35 15.56
C SER A 142 16.66 -1.21 15.00
N ILE A 143 16.07 -0.35 15.84
CA ILE A 143 15.29 0.82 15.39
C ILE A 143 15.93 2.09 15.94
N ASP A 144 16.55 2.86 15.05
CA ASP A 144 16.88 4.26 15.30
C ASP A 144 15.73 5.13 14.83
N LEU A 145 15.32 6.08 15.66
CA LEU A 145 14.15 6.90 15.38
C LEU A 145 14.43 8.32 15.83
N ASN A 146 14.49 9.21 14.86
CA ASN A 146 14.59 10.65 15.10
C ASN A 146 13.21 11.28 14.83
N VAL A 147 12.73 12.04 15.80
CA VAL A 147 11.37 12.60 15.81
C VAL A 147 11.46 14.10 15.97
N SER A 148 10.80 14.81 15.06
CA SER A 148 10.63 16.26 15.15
C SER A 148 9.19 16.65 14.84
N ALA A 149 8.73 17.74 15.43
CA ALA A 149 7.44 18.32 15.13
C ALA A 149 7.64 19.77 14.66
N SER A 150 7.16 20.09 13.46
CA SER A 150 7.23 21.44 12.91
C SER A 150 6.11 21.64 11.89
N GLN A 151 5.67 22.89 11.71
CA GLN A 151 4.70 23.28 10.67
C GLN A 151 3.40 22.45 10.67
N GLY A 152 2.91 22.04 11.85
CA GLY A 152 1.68 21.24 11.96
C GLY A 152 1.83 19.80 11.49
N LYS A 153 3.05 19.26 11.45
CA LYS A 153 3.34 17.85 11.13
C LYS A 153 4.32 17.24 12.12
N LEU A 154 4.17 15.95 12.37
CA LEU A 154 5.15 15.11 13.04
C LEU A 154 5.98 14.41 11.96
N ARG A 155 7.30 14.59 11.99
CA ARG A 155 8.24 13.92 11.10
C ARG A 155 8.97 12.83 11.88
N LEU A 156 8.90 11.61 11.34
CA LEU A 156 9.56 10.41 11.84
C LEU A 156 10.61 10.00 10.83
N GLU A 157 11.88 10.03 11.22
CA GLU A 157 12.99 9.49 10.43
C GLU A 157 13.37 8.14 11.01
N ILE A 158 13.10 7.10 10.24
CA ILE A 158 13.17 5.71 10.64
C ILE A 158 14.45 5.12 10.05
N GLY A 159 15.38 4.74 10.92
CA GLY A 159 16.55 3.93 10.59
C GLY A 159 16.40 2.53 11.16
N SER A 160 16.77 1.50 10.39
CA SER A 160 16.92 0.15 10.93
C SER A 160 18.10 -0.58 10.34
N GLN A 161 18.70 -1.46 11.13
CA GLN A 161 19.75 -2.37 10.71
C GLN A 161 19.56 -3.72 11.38
N ASP A 162 19.88 -4.78 10.63
CA ASP A 162 19.79 -6.15 11.11
C ASP A 162 20.91 -7.06 10.55
N ASP A 163 21.11 -8.22 11.15
CA ASP A 163 21.90 -9.32 10.59
C ASP A 163 21.11 -10.08 9.50
N SER A 164 19.78 -10.05 9.53
CA SER A 164 18.93 -10.54 8.46
C SER A 164 18.46 -9.45 7.48
N VAL A 165 17.55 -9.81 6.58
CA VAL A 165 16.86 -8.92 5.64
C VAL A 165 15.67 -8.28 6.34
N VAL A 166 15.59 -6.94 6.33
CA VAL A 166 14.41 -6.20 6.78
C VAL A 166 13.36 -6.25 5.68
N SER A 167 12.24 -6.92 5.94
CA SER A 167 11.20 -7.17 4.93
C SER A 167 10.19 -6.03 4.86
N THR A 168 9.79 -5.50 6.02
CA THR A 168 8.69 -4.54 6.14
C THR A 168 8.89 -3.60 7.32
N TYR A 169 8.28 -2.41 7.23
CA TYR A 169 8.01 -1.58 8.40
C TYR A 169 6.56 -1.12 8.41
N LYS A 170 6.07 -0.79 9.61
CA LYS A 170 4.72 -0.31 9.86
C LYS A 170 4.72 0.83 10.87
N VAL A 171 3.92 1.86 10.61
CA VAL A 171 3.63 2.96 11.53
C VAL A 171 2.16 2.85 11.94
N GLN A 172 1.88 2.88 13.24
CA GLN A 172 0.52 2.86 13.79
C GLN A 172 0.31 4.01 14.76
N LEU A 173 -0.91 4.54 14.80
CA LEU A 173 -1.36 5.57 15.72
C LEU A 173 -2.20 4.92 16.81
N GLY A 174 -1.88 5.15 18.08
CA GLY A 174 -2.66 4.69 19.21
C GLY A 174 -3.35 5.84 19.93
N ASP A 175 -4.61 5.62 20.34
CA ASP A 175 -5.32 6.50 21.24
C ASP A 175 -5.10 6.13 22.73
N LEU A 176 -5.72 6.89 23.64
CA LEU A 176 -5.64 6.63 25.09
C LEU A 176 -6.32 5.32 25.52
N HIS A 177 -7.14 4.71 24.66
CA HIS A 177 -7.79 3.43 24.89
C HIS A 177 -7.04 2.26 24.23
N ASN A 178 -5.83 2.51 23.71
CA ASN A 178 -5.01 1.55 22.97
C ASN A 178 -5.67 1.01 21.68
N LYS A 179 -6.60 1.77 21.09
CA LYS A 179 -7.08 1.47 19.74
C LYS A 179 -6.00 1.88 18.74
N LEU A 180 -5.43 0.89 18.06
CA LEU A 180 -4.41 1.09 17.05
C LEU A 180 -5.04 1.27 15.66
N THR A 181 -4.68 2.35 15.00
CA THR A 181 -5.03 2.60 13.58
C THR A 181 -3.73 2.57 12.77
N PRO A 182 -3.59 1.74 11.73
CA PRO A 182 -2.40 1.79 10.90
C PRO A 182 -2.34 3.13 10.15
N TRP A 183 -1.12 3.67 10.01
CA TRP A 183 -0.85 4.92 9.28
C TRP A 183 0.04 4.71 8.06
N ARG A 184 0.98 3.77 8.15
CA ARG A 184 1.83 3.37 7.03
C ARG A 184 2.23 1.91 7.17
N ILE A 185 2.26 1.19 6.05
CA ILE A 185 2.88 -0.13 5.93
C ILE A 185 3.63 -0.10 4.61
N LYS A 186 4.87 -0.60 4.59
CA LYS A 186 5.68 -0.63 3.37
C LYS A 186 6.54 -1.87 3.31
N GLY A 187 6.47 -2.57 2.18
CA GLY A 187 7.42 -3.60 1.78
C GLY A 187 8.73 -2.99 1.29
N LEU A 188 9.85 -3.59 1.66
CA LEU A 188 11.18 -3.05 1.36
C LEU A 188 11.91 -3.79 0.25
N ILE A 189 11.58 -5.06 0.04
CA ILE A 189 12.19 -5.90 -1.00
C ILE A 189 11.56 -5.53 -2.35
N ASP A 190 12.38 -5.30 -3.38
CA ASP A 190 11.87 -5.06 -4.75
C ASP A 190 11.47 -6.41 -5.35
N PRO A 191 10.30 -6.56 -5.98
CA PRO A 191 9.90 -7.81 -6.61
C PRO A 191 10.92 -8.38 -7.60
N LYS A 192 11.72 -7.52 -8.25
CA LYS A 192 12.75 -7.95 -9.22
C LYS A 192 13.97 -8.60 -8.56
N ASP A 193 14.21 -8.30 -7.29
CA ASP A 193 15.38 -8.78 -6.55
C ASP A 193 15.08 -10.09 -5.79
N ILE A 194 13.83 -10.59 -5.82
CA ILE A 194 13.40 -11.74 -5.00
C ILE A 194 14.17 -13.01 -5.35
N ASP A 195 14.24 -13.39 -6.62
CA ASP A 195 14.90 -14.64 -7.06
C ASP A 195 16.36 -14.69 -6.60
N ASP A 196 17.11 -13.61 -6.84
CA ASP A 196 18.51 -13.49 -6.44
C ASP A 196 18.66 -13.44 -4.92
N LEU A 197 17.77 -12.74 -4.22
CA LEU A 197 17.77 -12.67 -2.76
C LEU A 197 17.52 -14.03 -2.12
N VAL A 198 16.65 -14.85 -2.70
CA VAL A 198 16.36 -16.21 -2.24
C VAL A 198 17.61 -17.09 -2.32
N GLU A 199 18.39 -16.96 -3.40
CA GLU A 199 19.68 -17.65 -3.51
C GLU A 199 20.70 -17.15 -2.48
N GLU A 200 20.79 -15.84 -2.25
CA GLU A 200 21.66 -15.30 -1.18
C GLU A 200 21.24 -15.79 0.22
N LEU A 201 19.95 -15.91 0.50
CA LEU A 201 19.44 -16.42 1.78
C LEU A 201 19.78 -17.90 1.99
N LYS A 202 19.78 -18.71 0.93
CA LYS A 202 20.24 -20.11 0.99
C LYS A 202 21.73 -20.17 1.34
N GLN A 203 22.55 -19.36 0.67
CA GLN A 203 23.99 -19.28 0.94
C GLN A 203 24.27 -18.79 2.36
N PHE A 204 23.58 -17.74 2.81
CA PHE A 204 23.71 -17.20 4.16
C PHE A 204 23.34 -18.23 5.23
N ARG A 205 22.33 -19.08 4.98
CA ARG A 205 21.97 -20.16 5.90
C ARG A 205 23.12 -21.17 6.09
N GLU A 206 23.92 -21.41 5.06
CA GLU A 206 25.01 -22.38 5.07
C GLU A 206 26.33 -21.79 5.58
N SER A 207 26.66 -20.56 5.16
CA SER A 207 27.96 -19.93 5.42
C SER A 207 27.94 -18.84 6.49
N GLY A 208 26.77 -18.24 6.74
CA GLY A 208 26.63 -17.01 7.54
C GLY A 208 27.12 -15.74 6.84
N GLU A 209 27.55 -15.83 5.56
CA GLU A 209 28.05 -14.68 4.80
C GLU A 209 26.92 -14.01 4.01
N LYS A 210 26.72 -12.70 4.22
CA LYS A 210 25.72 -11.94 3.46
C LYS A 210 26.22 -11.62 2.06
N GLY A 211 25.38 -11.89 1.06
CA GLY A 211 25.50 -11.33 -0.27
C GLY A 211 25.13 -9.84 -0.34
N ASP A 212 25.09 -9.31 -1.55
CA ASP A 212 24.92 -7.87 -1.79
C ASP A 212 23.47 -7.42 -1.56
N LEU A 213 22.48 -8.21 -1.99
CA LEU A 213 21.07 -7.91 -1.77
C LEU A 213 20.70 -8.02 -0.30
N MET A 214 21.23 -9.02 0.42
CA MET A 214 21.07 -9.12 1.86
C MET A 214 21.67 -7.91 2.58
N ARG A 215 22.84 -7.39 2.16
CA ARG A 215 23.43 -6.18 2.74
C ARG A 215 22.61 -4.93 2.43
N LYS A 216 22.05 -4.85 1.23
CA LYS A 216 21.13 -3.76 0.80
C LYS A 216 19.88 -3.76 1.69
N TYR A 217 19.21 -4.90 1.80
CA TYR A 217 17.93 -5.00 2.51
C TYR A 217 18.06 -5.24 4.01
N SER A 218 19.25 -5.48 4.54
CA SER A 218 19.48 -5.48 5.99
C SER A 218 19.50 -4.08 6.60
N LYS A 219 19.28 -3.04 5.79
CA LYS A 219 19.24 -1.64 6.21
C LYS A 219 17.97 -0.98 5.70
N LEU A 220 17.38 -0.15 6.54
CA LEU A 220 16.24 0.69 6.21
C LEU A 220 16.58 2.13 6.55
N HIS A 221 16.20 3.04 5.65
CA HIS A 221 16.05 4.45 5.93
C HIS A 221 14.79 4.97 5.24
N ASP A 222 13.85 5.55 6.00
CA ASP A 222 12.65 6.17 5.44
C ASP A 222 12.20 7.35 6.30
N VAL A 223 11.43 8.25 5.69
CA VAL A 223 10.84 9.41 6.36
C VAL A 223 9.32 9.34 6.24
N VAL A 224 8.65 9.47 7.38
CA VAL A 224 7.18 9.48 7.46
C VAL A 224 6.75 10.80 8.07
N GLU A 225 5.88 11.52 7.36
CA GLU A 225 5.21 12.72 7.88
C GLU A 225 3.76 12.39 8.25
N ILE A 226 3.32 12.91 9.40
CA ILE A 226 1.96 12.73 9.89
C ILE A 226 1.38 14.12 10.20
N PRO A 227 0.31 14.56 9.53
CA PRO A 227 -0.34 15.82 9.86
C PRO A 227 -0.86 15.84 11.30
N ALA A 228 -0.69 16.96 12.00
CA ALA A 228 -1.17 17.13 13.37
C ALA A 228 -2.71 16.98 13.48
N SER A 229 -3.45 17.28 12.41
CA SER A 229 -4.90 17.06 12.34
C SER A 229 -5.28 15.58 12.52
N VAL A 230 -4.45 14.65 12.03
CA VAL A 230 -4.66 13.19 12.19
C VAL A 230 -4.27 12.73 13.60
N LEU A 231 -3.38 13.48 14.27
CA LEU A 231 -2.87 13.16 15.60
C LEU A 231 -3.74 13.73 16.74
N ALA A 232 -4.75 14.55 16.43
CA ALA A 232 -5.51 15.32 17.42
C ALA A 232 -6.21 14.45 18.49
N ASP A 233 -6.61 13.23 18.14
CA ASP A 233 -7.24 12.25 19.03
C ASP A 233 -6.30 11.09 19.41
N LYS A 234 -5.01 11.20 19.10
CA LYS A 234 -3.99 10.15 19.31
C LYS A 234 -3.11 10.49 20.49
N ALA A 235 -2.64 9.44 21.18
CA ALA A 235 -1.76 9.54 22.34
C ALA A 235 -0.31 9.22 21.98
N TYR A 236 -0.09 8.27 21.07
CA TYR A 236 1.24 7.80 20.69
C TYR A 236 1.29 7.29 19.26
N VAL A 237 2.51 7.21 18.73
CA VAL A 237 2.83 6.53 17.47
C VAL A 237 3.74 5.34 17.78
N ILE A 238 3.50 4.20 17.15
CA ILE A 238 4.39 3.03 17.21
C ILE A 238 4.95 2.75 15.82
N VAL A 239 6.27 2.61 15.75
CA VAL A 239 6.97 2.12 14.57
C VAL A 239 7.37 0.67 14.82
N TYR A 240 6.97 -0.23 13.93
CA TYR A 240 7.38 -1.63 13.89
C TYR A 240 8.29 -1.86 12.71
N VAL A 241 9.33 -2.67 12.90
CA VAL A 241 10.20 -3.16 11.83
C VAL A 241 10.30 -4.67 11.98
N LYS A 242 10.11 -5.38 10.87
CA LYS A 242 10.09 -6.84 10.82
C LYS A 242 11.09 -7.34 9.78
N ASP A 243 11.85 -8.36 10.14
CA ASP A 243 12.76 -9.06 9.23
C ASP A 243 12.06 -10.19 8.47
N ILE A 244 12.83 -10.94 7.68
CA ILE A 244 12.37 -12.10 6.93
C ILE A 244 12.22 -13.37 7.81
N THR A 245 12.85 -13.43 8.98
CA THR A 245 12.75 -14.57 9.91
C THR A 245 11.54 -14.47 10.83
N GLY A 246 10.88 -13.31 10.83
CA GLY A 246 9.67 -13.01 11.59
C GLY A 246 9.92 -12.21 12.86
N LYS A 247 11.18 -11.94 13.22
CA LYS A 247 11.49 -11.12 14.39
C LYS A 247 11.04 -9.69 14.13
N THR A 248 10.38 -9.12 15.13
CA THR A 248 9.79 -7.79 15.05
C THR A 248 10.26 -6.96 16.21
N SER A 249 10.79 -5.78 15.90
CA SER A 249 11.10 -4.74 16.88
C SER A 249 10.07 -3.62 16.80
N SER A 250 9.90 -2.90 17.91
CA SER A 250 9.01 -1.75 17.97
C SER A 250 9.58 -0.60 18.78
N LYS A 251 9.26 0.64 18.40
CA LYS A 251 9.60 1.85 19.15
C LYS A 251 8.39 2.77 19.25
N ILE A 252 8.12 3.27 20.44
CA ILE A 252 6.95 4.09 20.77
C ILE A 252 7.38 5.55 20.92
N VAL A 253 6.59 6.45 20.34
CA VAL A 253 6.72 7.90 20.44
C VAL A 253 5.46 8.45 21.09
N GLU A 254 5.59 9.01 22.28
CA GLU A 254 4.48 9.64 22.99
C GLU A 254 4.28 11.07 22.48
N LEU A 255 3.07 11.40 22.05
CA LEU A 255 2.79 12.65 21.32
C LEU A 255 2.83 13.89 22.21
N TYR A 256 2.53 13.75 23.51
CA TYR A 256 2.56 14.85 24.48
C TYR A 256 3.95 15.52 24.60
N LYS A 257 5.02 14.82 24.19
CA LYS A 257 6.39 15.36 24.18
C LYS A 257 6.62 16.38 23.05
N TYR A 258 5.75 16.39 22.04
CA TYR A 258 5.91 17.18 20.81
C TYR A 258 4.74 18.15 20.59
N TYR A 259 3.59 17.89 21.19
CA TYR A 259 2.40 18.74 21.19
C TYR A 259 1.89 18.91 22.64
N PRO A 260 2.46 19.84 23.41
CA PRO A 260 2.02 20.14 24.78
C PRO A 260 0.68 20.87 24.83
#